data_AF-A0A5P9I2W5-F1
#
_entry.id   AF-A0A5P9I2W5-F1
#
_cell.length_a   1.000
_cell.length_b   1.000
_cell.length_c   1.000
_cell.angle_alpha   90.00
_cell.angle_beta   90.00
_cell.angle_gamma   90.00
#
_symmetry.space_group_name_H-M   'P 1'
#
loop_
_entity.id
_entity.type
_entity.pdbx_description
1 polymer ?
#
loop_
_entity_poly.entity_id
_entity_poly.type
_entity_poly.pdbx_seq_one_letter_code
_entity_poly.pdbx_strand_id
1 'polypeptide(L)'
;MNQTPSLHGPRPVLIVGAGFAGAVYGRTLAEAGWQVEIIDRRIHIAGNAHDAVDANGVRVHTYGPHLFHTQNKEVFDWISRFGAMVPYRHSVTAQLDDGRLVPLPVNRRTLEILYDVSLPDAEAVNALLESVAQPIKNPANAAEHLLSRIGPTLTDLFFRPYTRKMWGLELEDMDASVVRRIPLRHDYTSDYFPDDTYQVLPRDGYTALFDSILDHPNISVTLGTAFDKAMQADAHWCFNSMAIDEYFDQCFGALPYRSIRFHTQTRPRDQIDGTAVVNYTDDGPMTRETRWALLPSHEVDRGPDTTVTLEEPCSYEENNFERYYPVKTADGRFQDVYRRYADEAARHDRLSFIGRCGTYQYLDMHQVINQSLVQCRKWIDSQS
;
A
#
# COMPACT_ATOMS: atom_id res chain seq x y z
N MET A 1 -30.32 27.63 -19.36
CA MET A 1 -29.10 27.20 -18.65
C MET A 1 -28.11 26.83 -19.73
N ASN A 2 -27.04 27.63 -19.87
CA ASN A 2 -26.05 27.44 -20.93
C ASN A 2 -25.24 26.18 -20.64
N GLN A 3 -25.44 25.13 -21.44
CA GLN A 3 -24.47 24.03 -21.52
C GLN A 3 -23.22 24.59 -22.20
N THR A 4 -22.13 24.67 -21.44
CA THR A 4 -20.80 24.88 -22.01
C THR A 4 -20.53 23.70 -22.96
N PRO A 5 -20.17 23.94 -24.24
CA PRO A 5 -19.84 22.84 -25.14
C PRO A 5 -18.67 22.03 -24.55
N SER A 6 -18.72 20.70 -24.63
CA SER A 6 -17.56 19.88 -24.23
C SER A 6 -16.38 20.26 -25.12
N LEU A 7 -15.28 20.71 -24.49
CA LEU A 7 -14.07 21.14 -25.19
C LEU A 7 -13.36 20.00 -25.92
N HIS A 8 -13.70 18.75 -25.61
CA HIS A 8 -13.07 17.55 -26.12
C HIS A 8 -14.13 16.58 -26.68
N GLY A 9 -13.74 15.80 -27.71
CA GLY A 9 -14.62 15.09 -28.66
C GLY A 9 -15.71 14.15 -28.08
N PRO A 10 -16.53 13.50 -28.93
CA PRO A 10 -17.75 12.82 -28.50
C PRO A 10 -17.54 11.54 -27.66
N ARG A 11 -16.29 11.08 -27.50
CA ARG A 11 -15.96 9.82 -26.80
C ARG A 11 -15.36 10.12 -25.43
N PRO A 12 -15.81 9.46 -24.35
CA PRO A 12 -15.25 9.66 -23.01
C PRO A 12 -13.83 9.09 -22.91
N VAL A 13 -13.10 9.52 -21.89
CA VAL A 13 -11.89 8.85 -21.42
C VAL A 13 -12.31 7.68 -20.54
N LEU A 14 -11.85 6.48 -20.90
CA LEU A 14 -12.08 5.25 -20.13
C LEU A 14 -10.98 5.09 -19.08
N ILE A 15 -11.39 4.78 -17.85
CA ILE A 15 -10.51 4.45 -16.73
C ILE A 15 -10.89 3.06 -16.22
N VAL A 16 -9.93 2.16 -16.21
CA VAL A 16 -10.11 0.80 -15.68
C VAL A 16 -9.55 0.74 -14.26
N GLY A 17 -10.43 0.52 -13.30
CA GLY A 17 -10.19 0.42 -11.86
C GLY A 17 -10.52 1.71 -11.10
N ALA A 18 -11.29 1.58 -10.01
CA ALA A 18 -11.77 2.66 -9.15
C ALA A 18 -10.94 2.81 -7.85
N GLY A 19 -9.69 2.34 -7.86
CA GLY A 19 -8.71 2.62 -6.80
C GLY A 19 -8.11 4.04 -6.91
N PHE A 20 -7.14 4.37 -6.06
CA PHE A 20 -6.52 5.72 -6.03
C PHE A 20 -6.09 6.24 -7.39
N ALA A 21 -5.43 5.41 -8.20
CA ALA A 21 -4.97 5.84 -9.52
C ALA A 21 -6.15 6.28 -10.40
N GLY A 22 -7.16 5.42 -10.56
CA GLY A 22 -8.33 5.73 -11.38
C GLY A 22 -9.15 6.89 -10.84
N ALA A 23 -9.36 6.98 -9.52
CA ALA A 23 -10.10 8.09 -8.92
C ALA A 23 -9.40 9.44 -9.06
N VAL A 24 -8.06 9.48 -8.89
CA VAL A 24 -7.26 10.71 -9.08
C VAL A 24 -7.29 11.14 -10.54
N TYR A 25 -7.09 10.22 -11.49
CA TYR A 25 -7.22 10.51 -12.92
C TYR A 25 -8.63 11.00 -13.25
N GLY A 26 -9.66 10.29 -12.81
CA GLY A 26 -11.04 10.63 -13.08
C GLY A 26 -11.41 12.02 -12.59
N ARG A 27 -11.07 12.34 -11.34
CA ARG A 27 -11.27 13.69 -10.79
C ARG A 27 -10.49 14.75 -11.56
N THR A 28 -9.21 14.52 -11.82
CA THR A 28 -8.33 15.52 -12.48
C THR A 28 -8.77 15.81 -13.92
N LEU A 29 -9.13 14.77 -14.68
CA LEU A 29 -9.66 14.89 -16.05
C LEU A 29 -11.03 15.60 -16.06
N ALA A 30 -11.91 15.22 -15.14
CA ALA A 30 -13.24 15.78 -15.06
C ALA A 30 -13.22 17.28 -14.71
N GLU A 31 -12.32 17.70 -13.81
CA GLU A 31 -12.07 19.11 -13.48
C GLU A 31 -11.49 19.90 -14.67
N ALA A 32 -10.76 19.23 -15.57
CA ALA A 32 -10.29 19.79 -16.83
C ALA A 32 -11.36 19.75 -17.96
N GLY A 33 -12.59 19.32 -17.67
CA GLY A 33 -13.71 19.34 -18.60
C GLY A 33 -13.89 18.09 -19.47
N TRP A 34 -13.11 17.03 -19.23
CA TRP A 34 -13.25 15.74 -19.92
C TRP A 34 -14.44 14.95 -19.38
N GLN A 35 -15.13 14.23 -20.26
CA GLN A 35 -16.09 13.17 -19.87
C GLN A 35 -15.32 11.91 -19.53
N VAL A 36 -15.60 11.32 -18.38
CA VAL A 36 -14.88 10.16 -17.83
C VAL A 36 -15.85 9.02 -17.54
N GLU A 37 -15.48 7.84 -18.00
CA GLU A 37 -16.11 6.58 -17.61
C GLU A 37 -15.10 5.76 -16.79
N ILE A 38 -15.47 5.41 -15.56
CA ILE A 38 -14.68 4.55 -14.68
C ILE A 38 -15.39 3.22 -14.55
N ILE A 39 -14.70 2.13 -14.83
CA ILE A 39 -15.21 0.77 -14.57
C ILE A 39 -14.37 0.10 -13.48
N ASP A 40 -14.99 -0.74 -12.66
CA ASP A 40 -14.27 -1.64 -11.76
C ASP A 40 -14.92 -3.02 -11.77
N ARG A 41 -14.10 -4.08 -11.75
CA ARG A 41 -14.57 -5.46 -11.65
C ARG A 41 -15.17 -5.76 -10.28
N ARG A 42 -14.76 -5.02 -9.25
CA ARG A 42 -15.32 -5.12 -7.90
C ARG A 42 -16.66 -4.41 -7.83
N ILE A 43 -17.48 -4.83 -6.87
CA ILE A 43 -18.79 -4.24 -6.58
C ILE A 43 -18.72 -2.98 -5.69
N HIS A 44 -17.53 -2.42 -5.52
CA HIS A 44 -17.28 -1.24 -4.68
C HIS A 44 -16.13 -0.40 -5.26
N ILE A 45 -16.08 0.87 -4.88
CA ILE A 45 -15.00 1.81 -5.22
C ILE A 45 -13.80 1.67 -4.27
N ALA A 46 -12.81 2.56 -4.38
CA ALA A 46 -11.63 2.67 -3.50
C ALA A 46 -10.57 1.56 -3.63
N GLY A 47 -10.80 0.54 -4.48
CA GLY A 47 -9.84 -0.55 -4.67
C GLY A 47 -9.47 -1.21 -3.34
N ASN A 48 -8.18 -1.31 -3.03
CA ASN A 48 -7.72 -1.92 -1.77
C ASN A 48 -7.96 -1.02 -0.54
N ALA A 49 -8.14 0.29 -0.73
CA ALA A 49 -8.41 1.20 0.38
C ALA A 49 -9.88 1.17 0.84
N HIS A 50 -10.73 0.36 0.20
CA HIS A 50 -12.13 0.20 0.59
C HIS A 50 -12.26 -0.19 2.07
N ASP A 51 -13.17 0.50 2.76
CA ASP A 51 -13.59 0.20 4.12
C ASP A 51 -15.11 0.12 4.25
N ALA A 52 -15.55 -0.60 5.27
CA ALA A 52 -16.95 -0.71 5.65
C ALA A 52 -17.06 -0.79 7.18
N VAL A 53 -18.20 -0.37 7.71
CA VAL A 53 -18.55 -0.56 9.13
C VAL A 53 -19.17 -1.96 9.27
N ASP A 54 -18.61 -2.76 10.16
CA ASP A 54 -19.07 -4.12 10.41
C ASP A 54 -20.20 -4.19 11.46
N ALA A 55 -20.62 -5.41 11.80
CA ALA A 55 -21.69 -5.66 12.76
C ALA A 55 -21.33 -5.25 14.21
N ASN A 56 -20.05 -5.04 14.53
CA ASN A 56 -19.58 -4.58 15.83
C ASN A 56 -19.53 -3.04 15.90
N GLY A 57 -19.98 -2.33 14.85
CA GLY A 57 -19.89 -0.87 14.76
C GLY A 57 -18.48 -0.37 14.50
N VAL A 58 -17.58 -1.23 14.01
CA VAL A 58 -16.17 -0.91 13.76
C VAL A 58 -15.93 -0.79 12.26
N ARG A 59 -15.27 0.30 11.84
CA ARG A 59 -14.78 0.47 10.48
C ARG A 59 -13.57 -0.42 10.26
N VAL A 60 -13.68 -1.31 9.29
CA VAL A 60 -12.65 -2.27 8.91
C VAL A 60 -12.28 -2.03 7.46
N HIS A 61 -10.99 -1.92 7.18
CA HIS A 61 -10.54 -1.90 5.80
C HIS A 61 -10.57 -3.33 5.27
N THR A 62 -11.28 -3.53 4.16
CA THR A 62 -11.55 -4.87 3.62
C THR A 62 -10.27 -5.60 3.21
N TYR A 63 -9.24 -4.87 2.83
CA TYR A 63 -7.99 -5.41 2.28
C TYR A 63 -6.76 -5.01 3.10
N GLY A 64 -6.90 -5.01 4.43
CA GLY A 64 -5.82 -4.72 5.38
C GLY A 64 -5.67 -3.22 5.69
N PRO A 65 -4.87 -2.87 6.71
CA PRO A 65 -4.74 -1.50 7.18
C PRO A 65 -4.11 -0.62 6.11
N HIS A 66 -4.76 0.52 5.85
CA HIS A 66 -4.33 1.55 4.90
C HIS A 66 -4.14 2.82 5.69
N LEU A 67 -2.89 3.22 5.87
CA LEU A 67 -2.54 4.34 6.74
C LEU A 67 -1.96 5.43 5.86
N PHE A 68 -2.62 6.59 5.81
CA PHE A 68 -2.16 7.66 4.93
C PHE A 68 -1.05 8.45 5.60
N HIS A 69 0.09 8.50 4.93
CA HIS A 69 1.27 9.25 5.33
C HIS A 69 1.89 9.91 4.10
N THR A 70 2.41 11.14 4.26
CA THR A 70 3.15 11.85 3.21
C THR A 70 3.92 13.04 3.78
N GLN A 71 5.10 13.33 3.21
CA GLN A 71 5.79 14.62 3.33
C GLN A 71 5.41 15.61 2.21
N ASN A 72 4.70 15.15 1.16
CA ASN A 72 4.29 15.98 0.04
C ASN A 72 3.02 16.76 0.38
N LYS A 73 3.19 18.07 0.61
CA LYS A 73 2.09 19.00 0.90
C LYS A 73 1.04 19.07 -0.21
N GLU A 74 1.44 19.03 -1.48
CA GLU A 74 0.48 19.09 -2.59
C GLU A 74 -0.48 17.89 -2.57
N VAL A 75 0.06 16.69 -2.29
CA VAL A 75 -0.74 15.47 -2.17
C VAL A 75 -1.68 15.54 -0.97
N PHE A 76 -1.18 16.04 0.17
CA PHE A 76 -2.01 16.23 1.37
C PHE A 76 -3.12 17.27 1.15
N ASP A 77 -2.80 18.40 0.55
CA ASP A 77 -3.77 19.44 0.22
C ASP A 77 -4.82 18.91 -0.76
N TRP A 78 -4.39 18.14 -1.78
CA TRP A 78 -5.30 17.56 -2.77
C TRP A 78 -6.30 16.59 -2.13
N ILE A 79 -5.82 15.63 -1.32
CA ILE A 79 -6.71 14.61 -0.72
C ILE A 79 -7.66 15.23 0.31
N SER A 80 -7.20 16.25 1.03
CA SER A 80 -7.99 16.94 2.07
C SER A 80 -9.17 17.74 1.52
N ARG A 81 -9.26 17.96 0.21
CA ARG A 81 -10.42 18.58 -0.44
C ARG A 81 -11.69 17.74 -0.36
N PHE A 82 -11.52 16.42 -0.19
CA PHE A 82 -12.61 15.44 -0.35
C PHE A 82 -13.09 14.84 0.98
N GLY A 83 -12.48 15.24 2.10
CA GLY A 83 -12.88 14.72 3.40
C GLY A 83 -12.07 15.30 4.56
N ALA A 84 -12.65 15.25 5.75
CA ALA A 84 -11.93 15.63 6.96
C ALA A 84 -10.87 14.58 7.29
N MET A 85 -9.64 15.03 7.57
CA MET A 85 -8.50 14.18 7.90
C MET A 85 -8.18 14.31 9.39
N VAL A 86 -8.05 13.18 10.09
CA VAL A 86 -7.75 13.10 11.53
C VAL A 86 -6.28 12.73 11.72
N PRO A 87 -5.49 13.49 12.51
CA PRO A 87 -4.11 13.14 12.81
C PRO A 87 -3.98 11.76 13.46
N TYR A 88 -3.05 10.95 12.96
CA TYR A 88 -2.72 9.65 13.52
C TYR A 88 -1.27 9.31 13.23
N ARG A 89 -0.45 9.18 14.27
CA ARG A 89 0.93 8.67 14.13
C ARG A 89 0.92 7.17 14.38
N HIS A 90 1.22 6.41 13.34
CA HIS A 90 1.16 4.97 13.42
C HIS A 90 2.35 4.41 14.19
N SER A 91 2.08 3.50 15.13
CA SER A 91 3.10 2.70 15.82
C SER A 91 2.76 1.21 15.72
N VAL A 92 3.81 0.39 15.71
CA VAL A 92 3.73 -1.07 15.60
C VAL A 92 4.51 -1.68 16.75
N THR A 93 4.05 -2.81 17.26
CA THR A 93 4.87 -3.68 18.12
C THR A 93 5.09 -5.02 17.44
N ALA A 94 6.26 -5.61 17.67
CA ALA A 94 6.55 -7.00 17.34
C ALA A 94 6.39 -7.86 18.60
N GLN A 95 5.68 -8.96 18.49
CA GLN A 95 5.58 -10.00 19.51
C GLN A 95 6.65 -11.05 19.25
N LEU A 96 7.52 -11.24 20.25
CA LEU A 96 8.57 -12.25 20.27
C LEU A 96 7.99 -13.63 20.62
N ASP A 97 8.73 -14.69 20.32
CA ASP A 97 8.33 -16.08 20.62
C ASP A 97 8.10 -16.35 22.11
N ASP A 98 8.76 -15.59 22.99
CA ASP A 98 8.59 -15.64 24.45
C ASP A 98 7.41 -14.79 24.96
N GLY A 99 6.64 -14.17 24.05
CA GLY A 99 5.47 -13.36 24.34
C GLY A 99 5.77 -11.88 24.65
N ARG A 100 7.04 -11.46 24.76
CA ARG A 100 7.37 -10.03 24.96
C ARG A 100 6.96 -9.20 23.75
N LEU A 101 6.50 -7.98 24.00
CA LEU A 101 6.23 -6.97 22.98
C LEU A 101 7.36 -5.95 22.94
N VAL A 102 7.89 -5.70 21.73
CA VAL A 102 8.93 -4.69 21.49
C VAL A 102 8.52 -3.73 20.38
N PRO A 103 8.95 -2.46 20.41
CA PRO A 103 8.61 -1.50 19.36
C PRO A 103 9.14 -1.92 17.98
N LEU A 104 8.40 -1.55 16.92
CA LEU A 104 8.84 -1.64 15.53
C LEU A 104 8.52 -0.29 14.85
N PRO A 105 9.44 0.34 14.10
CA PRO A 105 10.78 -0.12 13.71
C PRO A 105 11.76 -0.30 14.88
N VAL A 106 12.83 -1.09 14.67
CA VAL A 106 13.85 -1.34 15.70
C VAL A 106 14.42 0.00 16.16
N ASN A 107 14.27 0.28 17.46
CA ASN A 107 14.71 1.51 18.10
C ASN A 107 15.51 1.23 19.37
N ARG A 108 15.96 2.27 20.09
CA ARG A 108 16.75 2.10 21.32
C ARG A 108 16.05 1.21 22.35
N ARG A 109 14.74 1.39 22.56
CA ARG A 109 13.97 0.56 23.51
C ARG A 109 14.00 -0.92 23.11
N THR A 110 13.93 -1.19 21.81
CA THR A 110 13.99 -2.54 21.27
C THR A 110 15.33 -3.19 21.59
N LEU A 111 16.43 -2.47 21.39
CA LEU A 111 17.77 -2.97 21.67
C LEU A 111 17.98 -3.22 23.18
N GLU A 112 17.54 -2.30 24.03
CA GLU A 112 17.63 -2.46 25.49
C GLU A 112 16.90 -3.71 25.99
N ILE A 113 15.71 -4.00 25.46
CA ILE A 113 14.93 -5.19 25.82
C ILE A 113 15.59 -6.48 25.31
N LEU A 114 16.12 -6.47 24.10
CA LEU A 114 16.66 -7.68 23.46
C LEU A 114 18.04 -8.07 23.99
N TYR A 115 18.90 -7.08 24.24
CA TYR A 115 20.26 -7.30 24.70
C TYR A 115 20.40 -7.23 26.22
N ASP A 116 19.33 -6.89 26.95
CA ASP A 116 19.33 -6.69 28.42
C ASP A 116 20.40 -5.68 28.87
N VAL A 117 20.40 -4.52 28.20
CA VAL A 117 21.37 -3.44 28.40
C VAL A 117 20.67 -2.10 28.61
N SER A 118 21.36 -1.16 29.25
CA SER A 118 20.98 0.25 29.28
C SER A 118 21.87 1.02 28.32
N LEU A 119 21.29 1.59 27.27
CA LEU A 119 22.01 2.43 26.31
C LEU A 119 21.75 3.88 26.74
N PRO A 120 22.73 4.73 27.08
CA PRO A 120 22.46 6.10 27.57
C PRO A 120 22.08 7.11 26.47
N ASP A 121 22.58 6.94 25.24
CA ASP A 121 22.47 7.88 24.14
C ASP A 121 22.54 7.16 22.78
N ALA A 122 22.48 7.93 21.68
CA ALA A 122 22.57 7.40 20.33
C ALA A 122 23.96 6.82 19.99
N GLU A 123 25.03 7.30 20.63
CA GLU A 123 26.39 6.78 20.43
C GLU A 123 26.51 5.36 20.97
N ALA A 124 25.93 5.08 22.14
CA ALA A 124 25.88 3.73 22.69
C ALA A 124 25.05 2.77 21.81
N VAL A 125 23.94 3.25 21.22
CA VAL A 125 23.16 2.46 20.25
C VAL A 125 24.01 2.13 19.02
N ASN A 126 24.74 3.11 18.47
CA ASN A 126 25.66 2.88 17.35
C ASN A 126 26.76 1.87 17.69
N ALA A 127 27.42 2.03 18.84
CA ALA A 127 28.48 1.14 19.28
C ALA A 127 27.98 -0.32 19.42
N LEU A 128 26.77 -0.51 19.97
CA LEU A 128 26.15 -1.83 20.06
C LEU A 128 25.90 -2.41 18.65
N LEU A 129 25.26 -1.64 17.76
CA LEU A 129 24.96 -2.09 16.40
C LEU A 129 26.23 -2.42 15.60
N GLU A 130 27.28 -1.58 15.71
CA GLU A 130 28.59 -1.83 15.11
C GLU A 130 29.25 -3.10 15.65
N SER A 131 29.09 -3.39 16.95
CA SER A 131 29.67 -4.59 17.56
C SER A 131 29.04 -5.90 17.09
N VAL A 132 27.78 -5.86 16.62
CA VAL A 132 27.04 -7.04 16.14
C VAL A 132 26.96 -7.13 14.62
N ALA A 133 27.21 -6.02 13.91
CA ALA A 133 27.16 -5.95 12.46
C ALA A 133 28.29 -6.74 11.79
N GLN A 134 28.00 -7.31 10.62
CA GLN A 134 29.01 -7.97 9.79
C GLN A 134 29.67 -6.97 8.83
N PRO A 135 31.00 -7.02 8.61
CA PRO A 135 31.72 -6.06 7.78
C PRO A 135 31.52 -6.33 6.27
N ILE A 136 30.33 -6.02 5.76
CA ILE A 136 29.97 -6.20 4.33
C ILE A 136 29.89 -4.81 3.67
N LYS A 137 30.86 -4.51 2.81
CA LYS A 137 31.00 -3.18 2.19
C LYS A 137 29.93 -2.87 1.14
N ASN A 138 29.57 -3.85 0.33
CA ASN A 138 28.65 -3.69 -0.80
C ASN A 138 27.57 -4.81 -0.76
N PRO A 139 26.50 -4.63 0.03
CA PRO A 139 25.46 -5.64 0.13
C PRO A 139 24.76 -5.90 -1.22
N ALA A 140 24.74 -7.17 -1.65
CA ALA A 140 24.13 -7.61 -2.90
C ALA A 140 22.63 -7.92 -2.78
N ASN A 141 22.14 -8.24 -1.58
CA ASN A 141 20.76 -8.64 -1.32
C ASN A 141 20.25 -8.10 0.03
N ALA A 142 19.00 -8.41 0.38
CA ALA A 142 18.39 -7.97 1.62
C ALA A 142 19.08 -8.55 2.87
N ALA A 143 19.51 -9.83 2.83
CA ALA A 143 20.21 -10.46 3.95
C ALA A 143 21.51 -9.73 4.30
N GLU A 144 22.40 -9.54 3.32
CA GLU A 144 23.68 -8.84 3.52
C GLU A 144 23.48 -7.39 3.98
N HIS A 145 22.40 -6.74 3.54
CA HIS A 145 22.08 -5.38 3.96
C HIS A 145 21.72 -5.35 5.45
N LEU A 146 20.91 -6.31 5.92
CA LEU A 146 20.53 -6.39 7.33
C LEU A 146 21.70 -6.83 8.20
N LEU A 147 22.44 -7.87 7.79
CA LEU A 147 23.62 -8.36 8.51
C LEU A 147 24.67 -7.27 8.73
N SER A 148 24.86 -6.39 7.74
CA SER A 148 25.82 -5.29 7.84
C SER A 148 25.35 -4.09 8.65
N ARG A 149 24.08 -4.05 9.07
CA ARG A 149 23.48 -2.91 9.78
C ARG A 149 22.99 -3.23 11.18
N ILE A 150 22.44 -4.43 11.37
CA ILE A 150 21.77 -4.84 12.62
C ILE A 150 22.27 -6.21 13.13
N GLY A 151 23.18 -6.86 12.40
CA GLY A 151 23.74 -8.16 12.79
C GLY A 151 22.76 -9.34 12.68
N PRO A 152 23.24 -10.56 12.92
CA PRO A 152 22.46 -11.79 12.72
C PRO A 152 21.25 -11.87 13.66
N THR A 153 21.41 -11.56 14.95
CA THR A 153 20.32 -11.69 15.94
C THR A 153 19.07 -10.91 15.56
N LEU A 154 19.21 -9.63 15.22
CA LEU A 154 18.07 -8.79 14.85
C LEU A 154 17.51 -9.16 13.47
N THR A 155 18.39 -9.57 12.54
CA THR A 155 18.00 -10.06 11.20
C THR A 155 17.13 -11.29 11.30
N ASP A 156 17.58 -12.28 12.07
CA ASP A 156 16.90 -13.56 12.22
C ASP A 156 15.63 -13.45 13.06
N LEU A 157 15.57 -12.49 13.98
CA LEU A 157 14.37 -12.25 14.79
C LEU A 157 13.28 -11.49 14.03
N PHE A 158 13.59 -10.34 13.44
CA PHE A 158 12.56 -9.44 12.91
C PHE A 158 12.30 -9.58 11.41
N PHE A 159 13.30 -10.02 10.66
CA PHE A 159 13.25 -9.93 9.19
C PHE A 159 13.13 -11.30 8.55
N ARG A 160 13.85 -12.33 9.03
CA ARG A 160 13.92 -13.62 8.33
C ARG A 160 12.58 -14.38 8.36
N PRO A 161 11.97 -14.71 9.53
CA PRO A 161 10.64 -15.32 9.57
C PRO A 161 9.59 -14.47 8.86
N TYR A 162 9.57 -13.16 9.12
CA TYR A 162 8.60 -12.26 8.49
C TYR A 162 8.73 -12.23 6.97
N THR A 163 9.95 -12.22 6.43
CA THR A 163 10.19 -12.22 4.98
C THR A 163 9.76 -13.53 4.35
N ARG A 164 10.08 -14.67 4.96
CA ARG A 164 9.63 -15.98 4.49
C ARG A 164 8.10 -16.04 4.40
N LYS A 165 7.41 -15.60 5.46
CA LYS A 165 5.94 -15.53 5.50
C LYS A 165 5.40 -14.59 4.42
N MET A 166 5.86 -13.34 4.43
CA MET A 166 5.33 -12.27 3.57
C MET A 166 5.60 -12.52 2.08
N TRP A 167 6.78 -12.99 1.73
CA TRP A 167 7.28 -13.03 0.36
C TRP A 167 7.44 -14.45 -0.21
N GLY A 168 7.45 -15.50 0.62
CA GLY A 168 7.76 -16.86 0.17
C GLY A 168 9.19 -16.98 -0.39
N LEU A 169 10.09 -16.09 0.06
CA LEU A 169 11.49 -16.01 -0.36
C LEU A 169 12.39 -15.96 0.86
N GLU A 170 13.62 -16.44 0.69
CA GLU A 170 14.69 -16.16 1.65
C GLU A 170 15.18 -14.71 1.50
N LEU A 171 15.78 -14.14 2.55
CA LEU A 171 16.32 -12.78 2.51
C LEU A 171 17.41 -12.63 1.44
N GLU A 172 18.13 -13.71 1.16
CA GLU A 172 19.22 -13.79 0.20
C GLU A 172 18.73 -13.66 -1.26
N ASP A 173 17.47 -14.04 -1.53
CA ASP A 173 16.84 -13.98 -2.86
C ASP A 173 16.15 -12.64 -3.14
N MET A 174 16.02 -11.79 -2.12
CA MET A 174 15.26 -10.55 -2.18
C MET A 174 16.18 -9.33 -2.43
N ASP A 175 15.72 -8.42 -3.29
CA ASP A 175 16.43 -7.18 -3.55
C ASP A 175 16.51 -6.30 -2.28
N ALA A 176 17.68 -5.69 -2.04
CA ALA A 176 17.92 -4.90 -0.83
C ALA A 176 16.97 -3.70 -0.66
N SER A 177 16.39 -3.18 -1.75
CA SER A 177 15.41 -2.07 -1.69
C SER A 177 14.16 -2.42 -0.87
N VAL A 178 13.81 -3.70 -0.74
CA VAL A 178 12.63 -4.14 0.02
C VAL A 178 12.79 -3.90 1.53
N VAL A 179 14.01 -4.02 2.06
CA VAL A 179 14.32 -3.85 3.49
C VAL A 179 14.88 -2.48 3.83
N ARG A 180 15.52 -1.78 2.86
CA ARG A 180 16.07 -0.42 3.05
C ARG A 180 15.05 0.63 3.51
N ARG A 181 13.77 0.37 3.27
CA ARG A 181 12.66 1.25 3.69
C ARG A 181 12.35 1.20 5.18
N ILE A 182 12.82 0.19 5.90
CA ILE A 182 12.54 0.03 7.34
C ILE A 182 13.62 0.80 8.11
N PRO A 183 13.28 1.90 8.78
CA PRO A 183 14.29 2.73 9.43
C PRO A 183 14.80 2.07 10.71
N LEU A 184 16.12 2.10 10.92
CA LEU A 184 16.72 1.81 12.22
C LEU A 184 16.79 3.13 13.02
N ARG A 185 16.33 3.11 14.28
CA ARG A 185 16.29 4.32 15.12
C ARG A 185 17.25 4.19 16.30
N HIS A 186 17.88 5.32 16.63
CA HIS A 186 18.84 5.43 17.73
C HIS A 186 18.23 6.11 18.97
N ASP A 187 16.96 6.50 18.89
CA ASP A 187 16.17 7.11 19.95
C ASP A 187 15.00 6.18 20.37
N TYR A 188 14.07 6.71 21.18
CA TYR A 188 12.88 5.99 21.65
C TYR A 188 11.65 6.17 20.74
N THR A 189 11.80 6.83 19.59
CA THR A 189 10.69 7.09 18.68
C THR A 189 10.14 5.77 18.16
N SER A 190 8.82 5.59 18.27
CA SER A 190 8.10 4.38 17.83
C SER A 190 7.15 4.64 16.67
N ASP A 191 7.22 5.85 16.08
CA ASP A 191 6.50 6.20 14.87
C ASP A 191 7.04 5.36 13.70
N TYR A 192 6.12 4.75 12.95
CA TYR A 192 6.43 3.89 11.81
C TYR A 192 6.78 4.70 10.55
N PHE A 193 6.23 5.92 10.43
CA PHE A 193 6.47 6.85 9.32
C PHE A 193 7.00 8.21 9.82
N PRO A 194 8.09 8.25 10.60
CA PRO A 194 8.48 9.45 11.34
C PRO A 194 8.94 10.61 10.44
N ASP A 195 9.41 10.30 9.24
CA ASP A 195 9.90 11.30 8.27
C ASP A 195 8.74 11.96 7.49
N ASP A 196 7.52 11.40 7.58
CA ASP A 196 6.32 11.98 6.98
C ASP A 196 5.65 13.00 7.91
N THR A 197 5.51 14.22 7.40
CA THR A 197 4.92 15.36 8.12
C THR A 197 3.43 15.18 8.33
N TYR A 198 2.71 14.67 7.32
CA TYR A 198 1.27 14.47 7.35
C TYR A 198 0.99 12.99 7.53
N GLN A 199 0.58 12.58 8.73
CA GLN A 199 0.08 11.24 9.02
C GLN A 199 -1.34 11.36 9.54
N VAL A 200 -2.30 10.93 8.72
CA VAL A 200 -3.71 11.18 8.94
C VAL A 200 -4.55 10.00 8.46
N LEU A 201 -5.77 9.88 8.97
CA LEU A 201 -6.80 8.97 8.46
C LEU A 201 -8.06 9.77 8.08
N PRO A 202 -8.80 9.38 7.05
CA PRO A 202 -10.08 10.02 6.73
C PRO A 202 -11.07 9.77 7.87
N ARG A 203 -11.62 10.84 8.46
CA ARG A 203 -12.56 10.77 9.60
C ARG A 203 -13.73 9.84 9.32
N ASP A 204 -14.27 9.95 8.11
CA ASP A 204 -15.47 9.24 7.68
C ASP A 204 -15.10 8.01 6.80
N GLY A 205 -13.83 7.61 6.81
CA GLY A 205 -13.23 6.49 6.07
C GLY A 205 -12.92 6.76 4.61
N TYR A 206 -12.15 5.85 4.02
CA TYR A 206 -11.71 5.92 2.64
C TYR A 206 -12.87 5.74 1.67
N THR A 207 -13.86 4.88 1.94
CA THR A 207 -14.99 4.72 1.01
C THR A 207 -15.75 6.04 0.83
N ALA A 208 -16.07 6.74 1.93
CA ALA A 208 -16.71 8.05 1.88
C ALA A 208 -15.82 9.13 1.23
N LEU A 209 -14.50 9.08 1.47
CA LEU A 209 -13.54 9.94 0.78
C LEU A 209 -13.58 9.72 -0.74
N PHE A 210 -13.65 8.46 -1.18
CA PHE A 210 -13.72 8.12 -2.60
C PHE A 210 -15.06 8.49 -3.22
N ASP A 211 -16.18 8.37 -2.50
CA ASP A 211 -17.47 8.91 -2.95
C ASP A 211 -17.34 10.40 -3.28
N SER A 212 -16.72 11.19 -2.40
CA SER A 212 -16.46 12.61 -2.67
C SER A 212 -15.48 12.84 -3.82
N ILE A 213 -14.42 12.03 -3.96
CA ILE A 213 -13.49 12.11 -5.10
C ILE A 213 -14.20 11.80 -6.41
N LEU A 214 -15.22 10.93 -6.43
CA LEU A 214 -15.91 10.52 -7.66
C LEU A 214 -17.19 11.31 -7.95
N ASP A 215 -17.69 12.09 -6.98
CA ASP A 215 -18.86 12.96 -7.14
C ASP A 215 -18.58 14.19 -8.03
N HIS A 216 -18.72 14.00 -9.35
CA HIS A 216 -18.58 15.06 -10.35
C HIS A 216 -19.50 14.78 -11.54
N PRO A 217 -20.17 15.80 -12.13
CA PRO A 217 -21.12 15.61 -13.22
C PRO A 217 -20.52 14.99 -14.50
N ASN A 218 -19.20 15.08 -14.69
CA ASN A 218 -18.51 14.47 -15.83
C ASN A 218 -17.90 13.09 -15.53
N ILE A 219 -18.15 12.51 -14.35
CA ILE A 219 -17.67 11.17 -14.00
C ILE A 219 -18.87 10.23 -13.94
N SER A 220 -18.78 9.13 -14.69
CA SER A 220 -19.67 7.99 -14.55
C SER A 220 -18.88 6.80 -14.01
N VAL A 221 -19.47 6.05 -13.08
CA VAL A 221 -18.83 4.88 -12.45
C VAL A 221 -19.72 3.65 -12.63
N THR A 222 -19.16 2.58 -13.19
CA THR A 222 -19.84 1.29 -13.36
C THR A 222 -19.07 0.19 -12.62
N LEU A 223 -19.67 -0.37 -11.58
CA LEU A 223 -19.10 -1.41 -10.73
C LEU A 223 -19.56 -2.81 -11.17
N GLY A 224 -18.80 -3.84 -10.79
CA GLY A 224 -19.07 -5.22 -11.20
C GLY A 224 -18.81 -5.50 -12.69
N THR A 225 -18.05 -4.62 -13.36
CA THR A 225 -17.77 -4.67 -14.79
C THR A 225 -16.30 -4.98 -15.02
N ALA A 226 -16.03 -6.19 -15.50
CA ALA A 226 -14.68 -6.56 -15.96
C ALA A 226 -14.34 -5.80 -17.24
N PHE A 227 -13.06 -5.46 -17.41
CA PHE A 227 -12.57 -4.80 -18.60
C PHE A 227 -12.51 -5.78 -19.78
N ASP A 228 -13.02 -5.35 -20.92
CA ASP A 228 -12.88 -6.03 -22.22
C ASP A 228 -12.12 -5.11 -23.18
N LYS A 229 -11.16 -5.67 -23.94
CA LYS A 229 -10.33 -4.91 -24.89
C LYS A 229 -11.17 -4.14 -25.93
N ALA A 230 -12.36 -4.64 -26.29
CA ALA A 230 -13.27 -3.95 -27.20
C ALA A 230 -13.74 -2.58 -26.67
N MET A 231 -13.81 -2.40 -25.35
CA MET A 231 -14.19 -1.12 -24.73
C MET A 231 -13.22 0.02 -25.10
N GLN A 232 -11.98 -0.28 -25.48
CA GLN A 232 -11.01 0.74 -25.92
C GLN A 232 -11.35 1.36 -27.27
N ALA A 233 -12.06 0.65 -28.14
CA ALA A 233 -12.38 1.15 -29.47
C ALA A 233 -13.25 2.42 -29.39
N ASP A 234 -14.15 2.45 -28.42
CA ASP A 234 -15.12 3.52 -28.18
C ASP A 234 -14.61 4.61 -27.22
N ALA A 235 -13.42 4.44 -26.64
CA ALA A 235 -12.80 5.44 -25.78
C ALA A 235 -11.98 6.47 -26.59
N HIS A 236 -11.94 7.71 -26.10
CA HIS A 236 -10.96 8.70 -26.57
C HIS A 236 -9.53 8.29 -26.16
N TRP A 237 -9.37 7.90 -24.88
CA TRP A 237 -8.15 7.36 -24.31
C TRP A 237 -8.49 6.34 -23.23
N CYS A 238 -7.64 5.34 -23.02
CA CYS A 238 -7.80 4.35 -21.94
C CYS A 238 -6.66 4.46 -20.93
N PHE A 239 -6.98 4.83 -19.68
CA PHE A 239 -6.06 4.68 -18.55
C PHE A 239 -6.37 3.40 -17.80
N ASN A 240 -5.45 2.44 -17.84
CA ASN A 240 -5.71 1.09 -17.37
C ASN A 240 -4.89 0.74 -16.12
N SER A 241 -5.56 0.44 -15.00
CA SER A 241 -4.90 0.01 -13.76
C SER A 241 -4.86 -1.50 -13.54
N MET A 242 -5.36 -2.29 -14.49
CA MET A 242 -5.23 -3.75 -14.46
C MET A 242 -3.77 -4.19 -14.51
N ALA A 243 -3.48 -5.42 -14.09
CA ALA A 243 -2.15 -5.98 -14.19
C ALA A 243 -1.73 -6.04 -15.68
N ILE A 244 -0.56 -5.48 -16.00
CA ILE A 244 -0.12 -5.30 -17.39
C ILE A 244 0.09 -6.63 -18.12
N ASP A 245 0.57 -7.64 -17.41
CA ASP A 245 0.74 -8.99 -17.94
C ASP A 245 -0.61 -9.64 -18.29
N GLU A 246 -1.64 -9.46 -17.45
CA GLU A 246 -3.00 -9.91 -17.71
C GLU A 246 -3.59 -9.25 -18.96
N TYR A 247 -3.33 -7.95 -19.16
CA TYR A 247 -3.80 -7.25 -20.36
C TYR A 247 -3.20 -7.86 -21.64
N PHE A 248 -1.93 -8.23 -21.62
CA PHE A 248 -1.22 -8.81 -22.76
C PHE A 248 -1.28 -10.35 -22.80
N ASP A 249 -2.27 -10.96 -22.15
CA ASP A 249 -2.50 -12.41 -22.14
C ASP A 249 -1.24 -13.20 -21.74
N GLN A 250 -0.43 -12.61 -20.86
CA GLN A 250 0.84 -13.13 -20.35
C GLN A 250 1.87 -13.51 -21.45
N CYS A 251 1.86 -12.82 -22.60
CA CYS A 251 2.69 -13.18 -23.77
C CYS A 251 4.22 -13.18 -23.52
N PHE A 252 4.70 -12.49 -22.49
CA PHE A 252 6.11 -12.49 -22.07
C PHE A 252 6.36 -13.25 -20.76
N GLY A 253 5.35 -13.97 -20.26
CA GLY A 253 5.34 -14.64 -18.97
C GLY A 253 4.56 -13.87 -17.90
N ALA A 254 4.11 -14.56 -16.86
CA ALA A 254 3.39 -13.95 -15.75
C ALA A 254 4.30 -13.04 -14.90
N LEU A 255 3.74 -11.94 -14.40
CA LEU A 255 4.37 -11.11 -13.38
C LEU A 255 3.84 -11.53 -12.00
N PRO A 256 4.67 -12.11 -11.11
CA PRO A 256 4.19 -12.64 -9.84
C PRO A 256 3.84 -11.55 -8.82
N TYR A 257 2.81 -11.82 -8.03
CA TYR A 257 2.40 -10.98 -6.91
C TYR A 257 2.27 -11.81 -5.63
N ARG A 258 2.55 -11.18 -4.50
CA ARG A 258 2.04 -11.64 -3.21
C ARG A 258 0.63 -11.14 -2.98
N SER A 259 -0.12 -11.96 -2.26
CA SER A 259 -1.45 -11.68 -1.78
C SER A 259 -1.54 -11.93 -0.27
N ILE A 260 -2.70 -11.65 0.31
CA ILE A 260 -2.99 -11.79 1.74
C ILE A 260 -4.42 -12.28 1.89
N ARG A 261 -4.60 -13.34 2.67
CA ARG A 261 -5.91 -13.74 3.19
C ARG A 261 -6.14 -13.03 4.51
N PHE A 262 -7.29 -12.39 4.63
CA PHE A 262 -7.68 -11.63 5.81
C PHE A 262 -8.63 -12.45 6.67
N HIS A 263 -8.24 -12.65 7.93
CA HIS A 263 -9.00 -13.42 8.91
C HIS A 263 -9.57 -12.48 9.96
N THR A 264 -10.77 -11.96 9.71
CA THR A 264 -11.45 -11.01 10.60
C THR A 264 -12.17 -11.75 11.72
N GLN A 265 -12.01 -11.26 12.96
CA GLN A 265 -12.55 -11.89 14.15
C GLN A 265 -13.12 -10.86 15.12
N THR A 266 -14.19 -11.24 15.82
CA THR A 266 -14.75 -10.47 16.94
C THR A 266 -13.97 -10.78 18.22
N ARG A 267 -13.77 -9.76 19.06
CA ARG A 267 -13.10 -9.84 20.37
C ARG A 267 -13.84 -9.00 21.40
N PRO A 268 -13.84 -9.41 22.68
CA PRO A 268 -14.25 -8.53 23.77
C PRO A 268 -13.40 -7.26 23.79
N ARG A 269 -14.04 -6.11 23.91
CA ARG A 269 -13.37 -4.81 23.86
C ARG A 269 -12.37 -4.59 25.00
N ASP A 270 -12.66 -5.13 26.17
CA ASP A 270 -11.80 -5.06 27.35
C ASP A 270 -10.50 -5.85 27.21
N GLN A 271 -10.35 -6.64 26.14
CA GLN A 271 -9.13 -7.39 25.81
C GLN A 271 -8.25 -6.70 24.75
N ILE A 272 -8.64 -5.53 24.25
CA ILE A 272 -7.88 -4.80 23.23
C ILE A 272 -7.15 -3.62 23.85
N ASP A 273 -5.82 -3.68 23.85
CA ASP A 273 -4.90 -2.65 24.32
C ASP A 273 -3.65 -2.51 23.43
N GLY A 274 -2.69 -1.68 23.84
CA GLY A 274 -1.39 -1.57 23.16
C GLY A 274 -1.45 -0.76 21.86
N THR A 275 -0.86 -1.32 20.79
CA THR A 275 -0.77 -0.67 19.48
C THR A 275 -1.81 -1.21 18.52
N ALA A 276 -2.18 -0.41 17.52
CA ALA A 276 -3.16 -0.81 16.51
C ALA A 276 -2.69 -1.99 15.64
N VAL A 277 -1.38 -2.25 15.55
CA VAL A 277 -0.83 -3.36 14.79
C VAL A 277 0.24 -4.10 15.59
N VAL A 278 0.08 -5.42 15.68
CA VAL A 278 1.06 -6.32 16.27
C VAL A 278 1.60 -7.26 15.18
N ASN A 279 2.91 -7.22 14.94
CA ASN A 279 3.60 -8.16 14.06
C ASN A 279 4.02 -9.40 14.83
N TYR A 280 3.95 -10.57 14.20
CA TYR A 280 4.41 -11.83 14.78
C TYR A 280 5.78 -12.20 14.21
N THR A 281 6.77 -12.39 15.08
CA THR A 281 8.13 -12.80 14.68
C THR A 281 8.30 -14.32 14.56
N ASP A 282 7.30 -15.08 14.95
CA ASP A 282 7.32 -16.55 14.95
C ASP A 282 7.27 -17.18 13.54
N ASP A 283 7.37 -18.50 13.50
CA ASP A 283 7.21 -19.33 12.29
C ASP A 283 5.74 -19.66 11.95
N GLY A 284 4.76 -19.09 12.66
CA GLY A 284 3.34 -19.30 12.38
C GLY A 284 2.90 -18.69 11.05
N PRO A 285 1.72 -19.03 10.50
CA PRO A 285 1.31 -18.55 9.16
C PRO A 285 0.98 -17.05 9.12
N MET A 286 0.68 -16.44 10.26
CA MET A 286 0.24 -15.04 10.34
C MET A 286 1.44 -14.10 10.40
N THR A 287 1.39 -13.00 9.66
CA THR A 287 2.40 -11.93 9.76
C THR A 287 2.07 -10.89 10.81
N ARG A 288 0.79 -10.52 10.93
CA ARG A 288 0.34 -9.47 11.84
C ARG A 288 -1.15 -9.52 12.14
N GLU A 289 -1.53 -8.84 13.22
CA GLU A 289 -2.90 -8.52 13.61
C GLU A 289 -3.11 -7.00 13.57
N THR A 290 -4.25 -6.57 13.03
CA THR A 290 -4.74 -5.19 13.13
C THR A 290 -5.89 -5.11 14.11
N ARG A 291 -5.81 -4.23 15.09
CA ARG A 291 -6.81 -3.93 16.11
C ARG A 291 -7.52 -2.63 15.76
N TRP A 292 -8.61 -2.74 15.02
CA TRP A 292 -9.26 -1.61 14.33
C TRP A 292 -9.74 -0.51 15.28
N ALA A 293 -10.25 -0.85 16.46
CA ALA A 293 -10.72 0.14 17.44
C ALA A 293 -9.62 1.07 17.98
N LEU A 294 -8.34 0.72 17.82
CA LEU A 294 -7.22 1.58 18.24
C LEU A 294 -6.85 2.63 17.17
N LEU A 295 -7.47 2.56 15.98
CA LEU A 295 -7.33 3.59 14.95
C LEU A 295 -8.39 4.70 15.16
N PRO A 296 -8.02 5.97 15.03
CA PRO A 296 -8.96 7.06 15.27
C PRO A 296 -10.10 7.05 14.24
N SER A 297 -11.32 7.28 14.72
CA SER A 297 -12.56 7.27 13.92
C SER A 297 -12.95 5.91 13.33
N HIS A 298 -12.33 4.81 13.78
CA HIS A 298 -12.77 3.48 13.39
C HIS A 298 -13.90 2.93 14.28
N GLU A 299 -14.04 3.42 15.50
CA GLU A 299 -15.23 3.14 16.31
C GLU A 299 -16.37 4.07 15.91
N VAL A 300 -17.30 3.57 15.10
CA VAL A 300 -18.47 4.34 14.63
C VAL A 300 -19.64 4.18 15.59
N ASP A 301 -19.89 2.96 16.05
CA ASP A 301 -20.84 2.66 17.12
C ASP A 301 -20.16 1.74 18.15
N ARG A 302 -20.09 2.18 19.40
CA ARG A 302 -19.25 1.53 20.42
C ARG A 302 -20.03 0.48 21.20
N GLY A 303 -19.74 -0.79 20.91
CA GLY A 303 -20.27 -1.96 21.61
C GLY A 303 -19.34 -2.61 22.64
N PRO A 304 -19.79 -3.68 23.32
CA PRO A 304 -18.96 -4.50 24.22
C PRO A 304 -17.90 -5.32 23.46
N ASP A 305 -18.10 -5.53 22.16
CA ASP A 305 -17.19 -6.23 21.27
C ASP A 305 -16.49 -5.24 20.32
N THR A 306 -15.43 -5.72 19.68
CA THR A 306 -14.64 -5.03 18.67
C THR A 306 -14.08 -6.03 17.66
N THR A 307 -13.47 -5.51 16.61
CA THR A 307 -12.97 -6.31 15.50
C THR A 307 -11.45 -6.25 15.42
N VAL A 308 -10.84 -7.41 15.13
CA VAL A 308 -9.43 -7.56 14.76
C VAL A 308 -9.33 -8.30 13.43
N THR A 309 -8.26 -8.08 12.68
CA THR A 309 -7.98 -8.83 11.43
C THR A 309 -6.55 -9.37 11.47
N LEU A 310 -6.38 -10.68 11.30
CA LEU A 310 -5.09 -11.32 11.09
C LEU A 310 -4.79 -11.44 9.60
N GLU A 311 -3.51 -11.31 9.24
CA GLU A 311 -3.03 -11.39 7.86
C GLU A 311 -2.18 -12.65 7.62
N GLU A 312 -2.63 -13.48 6.67
CA GLU A 312 -1.91 -14.67 6.18
C GLU A 312 -1.44 -14.41 4.74
N PRO A 313 -0.14 -14.11 4.51
CA PRO A 313 0.37 -13.89 3.18
C PRO A 313 0.40 -15.19 2.35
N CYS A 314 0.15 -15.08 1.06
CA CYS A 314 0.08 -16.20 0.12
C CYS A 314 0.48 -15.77 -1.29
N SER A 315 0.61 -16.71 -2.22
CA SER A 315 0.66 -16.36 -3.65
C SER A 315 -0.70 -15.80 -4.08
N TYR A 316 -0.71 -14.84 -5.01
CA TYR A 316 -1.97 -14.37 -5.62
C TYR A 316 -2.80 -15.50 -6.24
N GLU A 317 -2.17 -16.54 -6.78
CA GLU A 317 -2.85 -17.72 -7.33
C GLU A 317 -3.69 -18.47 -6.28
N GLU A 318 -3.27 -18.40 -5.02
CA GLU A 318 -3.93 -19.07 -3.90
C GLU A 318 -5.08 -18.23 -3.31
N ASN A 319 -5.24 -16.98 -3.77
CA ASN A 319 -6.22 -16.03 -3.26
C ASN A 319 -7.01 -15.38 -4.39
N ASN A 320 -7.58 -16.21 -5.27
CA ASN A 320 -8.44 -15.78 -6.39
C ASN A 320 -7.79 -14.74 -7.31
N PHE A 321 -6.47 -14.86 -7.53
CA PHE A 321 -5.67 -13.93 -8.33
C PHE A 321 -5.72 -12.48 -7.84
N GLU A 322 -5.95 -12.27 -6.55
CA GLU A 322 -5.94 -10.95 -5.93
C GLU A 322 -4.51 -10.47 -5.70
N ARG A 323 -4.13 -9.34 -6.31
CA ARG A 323 -2.74 -8.91 -6.43
C ARG A 323 -2.47 -7.71 -5.51
N TYR A 324 -1.63 -7.90 -4.49
CA TYR A 324 -1.30 -6.83 -3.56
C TYR A 324 0.12 -6.31 -3.69
N TYR A 325 1.13 -7.17 -3.76
CA TYR A 325 2.53 -6.74 -3.76
C TYR A 325 3.28 -7.33 -4.95
N PRO A 326 3.80 -6.50 -5.88
CA PRO A 326 4.63 -7.02 -6.97
C PRO A 326 5.93 -7.60 -6.40
N VAL A 327 6.33 -8.78 -6.88
CA VAL A 327 7.52 -9.46 -6.39
C VAL A 327 8.78 -8.88 -7.06
N LYS A 328 9.79 -8.56 -6.24
CA LYS A 328 11.11 -8.12 -6.70
C LYS A 328 12.18 -9.09 -6.21
N THR A 329 12.87 -9.73 -7.14
CA THR A 329 13.98 -10.65 -6.87
C THR A 329 15.32 -9.95 -7.05
N ALA A 330 16.36 -10.41 -6.36
CA ALA A 330 17.70 -9.84 -6.45
C ALA A 330 18.29 -9.96 -7.88
N ASP A 331 17.91 -11.00 -8.64
CA ASP A 331 18.33 -11.20 -10.03
C ASP A 331 17.61 -10.30 -11.05
N GLY A 332 16.61 -9.53 -10.62
CA GLY A 332 15.86 -8.60 -11.48
C GLY A 332 14.96 -9.26 -12.54
N ARG A 333 14.79 -10.59 -12.54
CA ARG A 333 14.14 -11.31 -13.66
C ARG A 333 12.72 -10.82 -13.97
N PHE A 334 11.94 -10.42 -12.96
CA PHE A 334 10.58 -9.94 -13.17
C PHE A 334 10.53 -8.48 -13.64
N GLN A 335 11.53 -7.68 -13.28
CA GLN A 335 11.71 -6.33 -13.82
C GLN A 335 12.03 -6.39 -15.31
N ASP A 336 12.81 -7.39 -15.74
CA ASP A 336 13.13 -7.63 -17.15
C ASP A 336 11.87 -8.02 -17.95
N VAL A 337 11.02 -8.88 -17.40
CA VAL A 337 9.71 -9.22 -17.98
C VAL A 337 8.81 -7.97 -18.05
N TYR A 338 8.73 -7.18 -16.98
CA TYR A 338 7.94 -5.95 -16.96
C TYR A 338 8.41 -4.94 -18.03
N ARG A 339 9.73 -4.80 -18.26
CA ARG A 339 10.25 -3.90 -19.30
C ARG A 339 9.73 -4.27 -20.69
N ARG A 340 9.63 -5.57 -21.01
CA ARG A 340 9.06 -6.04 -22.29
C ARG A 340 7.59 -5.66 -22.43
N TYR A 341 6.80 -5.79 -21.35
CA TYR A 341 5.41 -5.33 -21.35
C TYR A 341 5.28 -3.81 -21.46
N ALA A 342 6.15 -3.05 -20.79
CA ALA A 342 6.16 -1.60 -20.88
C ALA A 342 6.50 -1.11 -22.30
N ASP A 343 7.48 -1.75 -22.96
CA ASP A 343 7.85 -1.47 -24.35
C ASP A 343 6.71 -1.80 -25.32
N GLU A 344 5.97 -2.88 -25.07
CA GLU A 344 4.78 -3.22 -25.86
C GLU A 344 3.63 -2.24 -25.63
N ALA A 345 3.34 -1.88 -24.39
CA ALA A 345 2.33 -0.87 -24.06
C ALA A 345 2.61 0.48 -24.71
N ALA A 346 3.88 0.88 -24.83
CA ALA A 346 4.28 2.12 -25.48
C ALA A 346 3.98 2.17 -26.99
N ARG A 347 3.66 1.04 -27.62
CA ARG A 347 3.27 0.95 -29.04
C ARG A 347 1.77 1.18 -29.27
N HIS A 348 0.98 1.35 -28.22
CA HIS A 348 -0.46 1.58 -28.31
C HIS A 348 -0.80 3.07 -28.20
N ASP A 349 -1.34 3.64 -29.28
CA ASP A 349 -1.55 5.09 -29.42
C ASP A 349 -2.61 5.72 -28.49
N ARG A 350 -3.42 4.92 -27.78
CA ARG A 350 -4.54 5.40 -26.93
C ARG A 350 -4.68 4.63 -25.61
N LEU A 351 -3.56 4.15 -25.08
CA LEU A 351 -3.51 3.35 -23.86
C LEU A 351 -2.38 3.86 -22.96
N SER A 352 -2.64 3.91 -21.65
CA SER A 352 -1.59 4.13 -20.66
C SER A 352 -1.88 3.30 -19.42
N PHE A 353 -0.87 2.57 -18.96
CA PHE A 353 -0.98 1.84 -17.70
C PHE A 353 -0.71 2.74 -16.50
N ILE A 354 -1.53 2.61 -15.47
CA ILE A 354 -1.49 3.46 -14.27
C ILE A 354 -1.57 2.62 -12.99
N GLY A 355 -1.10 3.20 -11.88
CA GLY A 355 -1.20 2.57 -10.57
C GLY A 355 -0.36 1.31 -10.39
N ARG A 356 -0.45 0.73 -9.18
CA ARG A 356 0.40 -0.38 -8.72
C ARG A 356 0.43 -1.59 -9.68
N CYS A 357 -0.73 -2.04 -10.14
CA CYS A 357 -0.81 -3.24 -10.97
C CYS A 357 -0.44 -2.94 -12.43
N GLY A 358 -0.91 -1.82 -12.98
CA GLY A 358 -0.56 -1.40 -14.34
C GLY A 358 0.94 -1.13 -14.52
N THR A 359 1.63 -0.63 -13.50
CA THR A 359 3.06 -0.31 -13.60
C THR A 359 3.99 -1.30 -12.87
N TYR A 360 3.45 -2.41 -12.33
CA TYR A 360 4.21 -3.40 -11.56
C TYR A 360 5.11 -2.78 -10.47
N GLN A 361 4.60 -1.79 -9.74
CA GLN A 361 5.35 -1.02 -8.75
C GLN A 361 4.73 -1.08 -7.36
N TYR A 362 5.56 -1.33 -6.35
CA TYR A 362 5.13 -1.18 -4.96
C TYR A 362 5.06 0.32 -4.61
N LEU A 363 3.83 0.85 -4.58
CA LEU A 363 3.53 2.26 -4.34
C LEU A 363 2.66 2.44 -3.09
N ASP A 364 3.03 3.36 -2.20
CA ASP A 364 2.14 3.85 -1.13
C ASP A 364 1.05 4.77 -1.70
N MET A 365 -0.01 5.01 -0.92
CA MET A 365 -1.17 5.81 -1.38
C MET A 365 -0.77 7.21 -1.87
N HIS A 366 0.10 7.91 -1.13
CA HIS A 366 0.56 9.24 -1.52
C HIS A 366 1.40 9.22 -2.81
N GLN A 367 2.15 8.15 -3.05
CA GLN A 367 2.94 7.98 -4.27
C GLN A 367 2.04 7.76 -5.47
N VAL A 368 0.98 6.95 -5.33
CA VAL A 368 -0.03 6.75 -6.37
C VAL A 368 -0.73 8.07 -6.71
N ILE A 369 -1.12 8.86 -5.71
CA ILE A 369 -1.76 10.18 -5.94
C ILE A 369 -0.80 11.10 -6.66
N ASN A 370 0.43 11.26 -6.17
CA ASN A 370 1.44 12.13 -6.79
C ASN A 370 1.73 11.73 -8.24
N GLN A 371 2.00 10.44 -8.49
CA GLN A 371 2.24 9.92 -9.83
C GLN A 371 1.04 10.19 -10.74
N SER A 372 -0.17 9.95 -10.27
CA SER A 372 -1.39 10.15 -11.06
C SER A 372 -1.62 11.62 -11.40
N LEU A 373 -1.46 12.54 -10.44
CA LEU A 373 -1.58 13.98 -10.68
C LEU A 373 -0.57 14.46 -11.73
N VAL A 374 0.71 14.08 -11.56
CA VAL A 374 1.78 14.51 -12.46
C VAL A 374 1.53 13.98 -13.88
N GLN A 375 1.23 12.70 -14.02
CA GLN A 375 1.07 12.08 -15.34
C GLN A 375 -0.24 12.49 -16.03
N CYS A 376 -1.33 12.64 -15.28
CA CYS A 376 -2.60 13.11 -15.82
C CYS A 376 -2.50 14.55 -16.35
N ARG A 377 -1.85 15.46 -15.61
CA ARG A 377 -1.65 16.85 -16.05
C ARG A 377 -0.79 16.92 -17.31
N LYS A 378 0.31 16.17 -17.36
CA LYS A 378 1.13 16.06 -18.58
C LYS A 378 0.34 15.56 -19.78
N TRP A 379 -0.56 14.59 -19.58
CA TRP A 379 -1.42 14.11 -20.65
C TRP A 379 -2.41 15.19 -21.10
N ILE A 380 -3.07 15.90 -20.18
CA ILE A 380 -3.98 17.01 -20.50
C ILE A 380 -3.26 18.09 -21.32
N ASP A 381 -2.05 18.48 -20.90
CA ASP A 381 -1.24 19.48 -21.61
C ASP A 381 -0.89 19.02 -23.04
N SER A 382 -0.72 17.71 -23.27
CA SER A 382 -0.45 17.15 -24.60
C SER A 382 -1.69 17.03 -25.50
N GLN A 383 -2.90 17.17 -24.94
CA GLN A 383 -4.15 17.20 -25.71
C GLN A 383 -4.58 18.63 -26.12
N SER A 384 -3.89 19.66 -25.60
CA SER A 384 -4.06 21.07 -25.97
C SER A 384 -3.24 21.39 -27.22
#